data_AF-A0A2G2Z7V6-F1
#
_entry.id   AF-A0A2G2Z7V6-F1
#
_cell.length_a   1.000
_cell.length_b   1.000
_cell.length_c   1.000
_cell.angle_alpha   90.00
_cell.angle_beta   90.00
_cell.angle_gamma   90.00
#
_symmetry.space_group_name_H-M   'P 1'
#
loop_
_entity.id
_entity.type
_entity.pdbx_description
1 polymer ?
#
loop_
_entity_poly.entity_id
_entity_poly.type
_entity_poly.pdbx_seq_one_letter_code
_entity_poly.pdbx_strand_id
1 'polypeptide(L)'
;MERKNSSVEGIKMSKMQKSLFKKANELSILCGTEVAIIIFSIGGQPVLFGKPDVESVVYHFMEAKHPAALRNYMKMKKKEEEKKGERKIY
;
A
#
# COMPACT_ATOMS: atom_id res chain seq x y z
N MET A 1 24.02 8.76 -16.56
CA MET A 1 23.39 7.56 -15.97
C MET A 1 24.06 7.31 -14.63
N GLU A 2 23.50 7.87 -13.56
CA GLU A 2 24.11 7.83 -12.23
C GLU A 2 23.82 6.47 -11.59
N ARG A 3 24.85 5.68 -11.33
CA ARG A 3 24.70 4.46 -10.53
C ARG A 3 24.43 4.89 -9.09
N LYS A 4 23.16 4.90 -8.67
CA LYS A 4 22.80 5.05 -7.25
C LYS A 4 23.50 3.92 -6.47
N ASN A 5 24.12 4.27 -5.36
CA ASN A 5 24.84 3.35 -4.49
C ASN A 5 23.86 2.35 -3.85
N SER A 6 23.62 1.24 -4.56
CA SER A 6 22.53 0.29 -4.34
C SER A 6 22.59 -0.47 -3.00
N SER A 7 23.75 -0.52 -2.37
CA SER A 7 23.99 -1.36 -1.19
C SER A 7 23.48 -0.74 0.11
N VAL A 8 23.74 0.55 0.35
CA VAL A 8 23.37 1.21 1.63
C VAL A 8 21.87 1.49 1.70
N GLU A 9 21.27 1.90 0.58
CA GLU A 9 19.83 2.15 0.48
C GLU A 9 19.02 0.86 0.61
N GLY A 10 19.47 -0.22 -0.02
CA GLY A 10 18.86 -1.56 0.14
C GLY A 10 18.98 -2.10 1.57
N ILE A 11 20.12 -1.87 2.24
CA ILE A 11 20.30 -2.24 3.66
C ILE A 11 19.36 -1.43 4.57
N LYS A 12 19.20 -0.12 4.32
CA LYS A 12 18.26 0.70 5.10
C LYS A 12 16.81 0.24 4.89
N MET A 13 16.42 0.01 3.63
CA MET A 13 15.08 -0.46 3.29
C MET A 13 14.77 -1.81 3.94
N SER A 14 15.70 -2.78 3.86
CA SER A 14 15.51 -4.10 4.49
C SER A 14 15.43 -4.02 6.03
N LYS A 15 16.21 -3.15 6.68
CA LYS A 15 16.08 -2.89 8.13
C LYS A 15 14.72 -2.27 8.47
N MET A 16 14.25 -1.32 7.66
CA MET A 16 12.93 -0.69 7.84
C MET A 16 11.79 -1.69 7.63
N GLN A 17 11.87 -2.54 6.61
CA GLN A 17 10.90 -3.61 6.35
C GLN A 17 10.80 -4.55 7.55
N LYS A 18 11.94 -5.03 8.07
CA LYS A 18 11.98 -5.92 9.25
C LYS A 18 11.35 -5.29 10.48
N SER A 19 11.69 -4.04 10.79
CA SER A 19 11.13 -3.36 11.97
C SER A 19 9.64 -3.07 11.82
N LEU A 20 9.19 -2.72 10.61
CA LEU A 20 7.78 -2.52 10.29
C LEU A 20 6.96 -3.80 10.43
N PHE A 21 7.43 -4.92 9.86
CA PHE A 21 6.74 -6.21 9.94
C PHE A 21 6.66 -6.73 11.37
N LYS A 22 7.70 -6.49 12.19
CA LYS A 22 7.68 -6.83 13.62
C LYS A 22 6.53 -6.10 14.34
N LYS A 23 6.43 -4.78 14.16
CA LYS A 23 5.36 -3.98 14.78
C LYS A 23 3.96 -4.38 14.29
N ALA A 24 3.83 -4.65 12.99
CA ALA A 24 2.55 -5.10 12.42
C ALA A 24 2.13 -6.46 12.98
N ASN A 25 3.08 -7.39 13.18
CA ASN A 25 2.82 -8.67 13.81
C ASN A 25 2.43 -8.51 15.29
N GLU A 26 3.15 -7.67 16.05
CA GLU A 26 2.80 -7.36 17.45
C GLU A 26 1.40 -6.77 17.55
N LEU A 27 1.04 -5.82 16.69
CA LEU A 27 -0.30 -5.23 16.64
C LEU A 27 -1.38 -6.27 16.31
N SER A 28 -1.13 -7.12 15.33
CA SER A 28 -2.06 -8.19 14.94
C SER A 28 -2.31 -9.17 16.10
N ILE A 29 -1.26 -9.55 16.83
CA ILE A 29 -1.36 -10.43 18.00
C ILE A 29 -2.10 -9.74 19.15
N LEU A 30 -1.74 -8.51 19.48
CA LEU A 30 -2.28 -7.80 20.65
C LEU A 30 -3.74 -7.40 20.48
N CYS A 31 -4.13 -7.01 19.27
CA CYS A 31 -5.46 -6.48 19.00
C CYS A 31 -6.36 -7.46 18.23
N GLY A 32 -5.84 -8.63 17.83
CA GLY A 32 -6.57 -9.57 16.96
C GLY A 32 -6.92 -8.96 15.59
N THR A 33 -6.19 -7.95 15.14
CA THR A 33 -6.49 -7.23 13.90
C THR A 33 -5.83 -7.90 12.70
N GLU A 34 -6.56 -7.91 11.59
CA GLU A 34 -6.02 -8.23 10.27
C GLU A 34 -5.15 -7.07 9.77
N VAL A 35 -3.98 -7.38 9.20
CA VAL A 35 -3.04 -6.37 8.69
C VAL A 35 -2.39 -6.87 7.41
N ALA A 36 -2.33 -6.00 6.40
CA ALA A 36 -1.54 -6.21 5.20
C ALA A 36 -0.64 -5.00 4.92
N ILE A 37 0.61 -5.27 4.51
CA ILE A 37 1.60 -4.27 4.11
C ILE A 37 2.16 -4.68 2.75
N ILE A 38 2.09 -3.75 1.79
CA ILE A 38 2.57 -3.90 0.42
C ILE A 38 3.56 -2.77 0.13
N ILE A 39 4.83 -3.11 -0.09
CA ILE A 39 5.90 -2.13 -0.34
C ILE A 39 6.40 -2.29 -1.77
N PHE A 40 6.23 -1.23 -2.57
CA PHE A 40 6.79 -1.13 -3.91
C PHE A 40 8.12 -0.38 -3.88
N SER A 41 9.11 -0.89 -4.61
CA SER A 41 10.36 -0.18 -4.87
C SER A 41 10.57 -0.03 -6.37
N ILE A 42 11.23 1.05 -6.77
CA ILE A 42 11.53 1.30 -8.20
C ILE A 42 12.45 0.18 -8.69
N GLY A 43 11.97 -0.61 -9.66
CA GLY A 43 12.73 -1.70 -10.28
C GLY A 43 12.84 -2.99 -9.45
N GLY A 44 12.14 -3.10 -8.33
CA GLY A 44 12.12 -4.30 -7.49
C GLY A 44 10.78 -5.02 -7.52
N GLN A 45 10.80 -6.30 -7.11
CA GLN A 45 9.57 -7.03 -6.81
C GLN A 45 8.92 -6.46 -5.54
N PRO A 46 7.58 -6.42 -5.47
CA PRO A 46 6.89 -5.97 -4.28
C PRO A 46 7.23 -6.87 -3.08
N VAL A 47 7.41 -6.25 -1.92
CA VAL A 47 7.56 -6.96 -0.65
C VAL A 47 6.22 -6.96 0.06
N LEU A 48 5.77 -8.15 0.43
CA LEU A 48 4.44 -8.42 0.97
C LEU A 48 4.53 -8.95 2.40
N PHE A 49 3.64 -8.47 3.28
CA PHE A 49 3.44 -9.01 4.62
C PHE A 49 1.95 -8.99 4.95
N GLY A 50 1.43 -10.09 5.50
CA GLY A 50 0.02 -10.22 5.84
C GLY A 50 -0.19 -11.06 7.10
N LYS A 51 -1.24 -10.73 7.84
CA LYS A 51 -1.79 -11.51 8.95
C LYS A 51 -3.32 -11.53 8.82
N PRO A 52 -3.97 -12.69 8.56
CA PRO A 52 -3.37 -14.03 8.43
C PRO A 52 -2.49 -14.21 7.18
N ASP A 53 -2.89 -13.65 6.05
CA ASP A 53 -2.14 -13.60 4.79
C ASP A 53 -2.55 -12.34 4.01
N VAL A 54 -1.82 -11.98 2.95
CA VAL A 54 -2.08 -10.71 2.23
C VAL A 54 -3.34 -10.78 1.39
N GLU A 55 -3.64 -11.92 0.78
CA GLU A 55 -4.74 -12.06 -0.16
C GLU A 55 -6.08 -11.96 0.57
N SER A 56 -6.24 -12.68 1.69
CA SER A 56 -7.44 -12.64 2.52
C SER A 56 -7.73 -11.24 3.04
N VAL A 57 -6.71 -10.52 3.53
CA VAL A 57 -6.89 -9.16 4.05
C VAL A 57 -7.26 -8.18 2.94
N VAL A 58 -6.65 -8.31 1.76
CA VAL A 58 -7.01 -7.48 0.59
C VAL A 58 -8.44 -7.78 0.14
N TYR A 59 -8.82 -9.06 0.08
CA TYR A 59 -10.17 -9.48 -0.27
C TYR A 59 -11.20 -8.90 0.71
N HIS A 60 -10.98 -9.06 2.02
CA HIS A 60 -11.85 -8.46 3.06
C HIS A 60 -11.91 -6.94 2.95
N PHE A 61 -10.79 -6.27 2.65
CA PHE A 61 -10.78 -4.82 2.44
C PHE A 61 -11.62 -4.40 1.22
N MET A 62 -11.62 -5.19 0.15
CA MET A 62 -12.43 -4.92 -1.05
C MET A 62 -13.92 -5.20 -0.82
N GLU A 63 -14.24 -6.26 -0.09
CA GLU A 63 -15.61 -6.65 0.26
C GLU A 63 -16.22 -5.76 1.36
N ALA A 64 -15.37 -5.18 2.22
CA ALA A 64 -15.80 -4.18 3.18
C ALA A 64 -16.39 -3.00 2.39
N LYS A 65 -17.74 -2.95 2.33
CA LYS A 65 -18.51 -1.86 1.73
C LYS A 65 -17.91 -0.56 2.24
N HIS A 66 -17.09 0.08 1.40
CA HIS A 66 -16.27 1.24 1.75
C HIS A 66 -16.96 2.11 2.82
N PRO A 67 -16.29 2.51 3.93
CA PRO A 67 -16.83 3.56 4.76
C PRO A 67 -17.17 4.71 3.82
N ALA A 68 -18.42 5.16 3.83
CA ALA A 68 -19.00 5.94 2.74
C ALA A 68 -18.10 7.09 2.27
N ALA A 69 -17.33 7.67 3.19
CA ALA A 69 -16.29 8.67 2.95
C ALA A 69 -15.25 8.28 1.88
N LEU A 70 -14.69 7.07 1.89
CA LEU A 70 -13.60 6.67 0.98
C LEU A 70 -14.13 6.36 -0.43
N ARG A 71 -15.30 5.72 -0.52
CA ARG A 71 -16.01 5.56 -1.80
C ARG A 71 -16.37 6.90 -2.40
N ASN A 72 -16.86 7.83 -1.57
CA ASN A 72 -17.23 9.16 -2.02
C ASN A 72 -15.99 9.94 -2.46
N TYR A 73 -14.88 9.87 -1.72
CA TYR A 73 -13.60 10.48 -2.09
C TYR A 73 -13.08 9.95 -3.43
N MET A 74 -13.05 8.63 -3.63
CA MET A 74 -12.60 8.05 -4.90
C MET A 74 -13.53 8.38 -6.07
N LYS A 75 -14.85 8.44 -5.84
CA LYS A 75 -15.81 8.93 -6.84
C LYS A 75 -15.55 10.39 -7.20
N MET A 76 -15.25 11.24 -6.22
CA MET A 76 -14.91 12.65 -6.46
C MET A 76 -13.61 12.78 -7.27
N LYS A 77 -12.57 12.04 -6.88
CA LYS A 77 -11.27 11.99 -7.57
C LYS A 77 -11.39 11.55 -9.03
N LYS A 78 -12.16 10.49 -9.30
CA LYS A 78 -12.39 10.00 -10.67
C LYS A 78 -13.10 11.04 -11.54
N LYS A 79 -14.12 11.71 -11.00
CA LYS A 79 -14.82 12.82 -11.67
C LYS A 79 -13.89 14.01 -11.94
N GLU A 80 -12.92 14.27 -11.06
CA GLU A 80 -11.95 15.35 -11.22
C GLU A 80 -10.93 15.07 -12.32
N GLU A 81 -10.54 13.81 -12.49
CA GLU A 81 -9.65 13.34 -13.56
C GLU A 81 -10.36 13.30 -14.92
N GLU A 82 -11.62 12.87 -14.99
CA GLU A 82 -12.46 12.94 -16.19
C GLU A 82 -12.62 14.41 -16.67
N LYS A 83 -12.89 15.34 -15.75
CA LYS A 83 -12.94 16.80 -16.03
C LYS A 83 -11.60 17.41 -16.46
N LYS A 84 -10.47 16.76 -16.20
CA LYS A 84 -9.16 17.18 -16.70
C LYS A 84 -8.90 16.63 -18.11
N GLY A 85 -9.45 15.46 -18.44
CA GLY A 85 -9.47 14.93 -19.80
C GLY A 85 -10.30 15.79 -20.76
N GLU A 86 -11.47 16.25 -20.32
CA GLU A 86 -12.38 17.08 -21.12
C GLU A 86 -11.88 18.51 -21.37
N ARG A 87 -11.00 19.05 -20.51
CA ARG A 87 -10.44 20.40 -20.69
C ARG A 87 -9.23 20.47 -21.63
N LYS A 88 -8.82 19.35 -22.23
CA LYS A 88 -7.70 19.27 -23.19
C LYS A 88 -8.15 19.20 -24.66
N ILE A 89 -9.44 19.31 -24.93
CA ILE A 89 -10.01 19.39 -26.28
C ILE A 89 -10.35 20.85 -26.63
N TYR A 90 -9.38 21.76 -26.52
CA TYR A 90 -9.35 23.08 -27.17
C TYR A 90 -7.89 23.50 -27.35
#